data_AF-A0A926Q1P6-F1
#
_entry.id   AF-A0A926Q1P6-F1
#
_cell.length_a   1.000
_cell.length_b   1.000
_cell.length_c   1.000
_cell.angle_alpha   90.00
_cell.angle_beta   90.00
_cell.angle_gamma   90.00
#
_symmetry.space_group_name_H-M   'P 1'
#
loop_
_entity.id
_entity.type
_entity.pdbx_description
1 polymer ?
#
loop_
_entity_poly.entity_id
_entity_poly.type
_entity_poly.pdbx_seq_one_letter_code
_entity_poly.pdbx_strand_id
1 'polypeptide(L)'
;MLALGLRDVTSLTDEQGTNLFADSTADDGLAPLAKSFLAGVLEHAPALMAVLNPTVNAFKRLADPGSLASVTANWGYDNRLASARIPPERGPGARVEVRIGDGAANPYMAIAALLAAGLDGITGPDTSAAHRRRRRCHVG
;
A
#
# COMPACT_ATOMS: atom_id res chain seq x y z
N MET A 1 -18.39 -6.14 16.14
CA MET A 1 -17.58 -4.92 16.34
C MET A 1 -17.16 -4.42 14.96
N LEU A 2 -17.78 -3.36 14.44
CA LEU A 2 -17.41 -2.78 13.15
C LEU A 2 -16.09 -2.02 13.35
N ALA A 3 -14.97 -2.62 12.97
CA ALA A 3 -13.68 -1.94 13.01
C ALA A 3 -13.57 -0.98 11.82
N LEU A 4 -13.60 0.33 12.08
CA LEU A 4 -13.35 1.38 11.10
C LEU A 4 -11.86 1.42 10.76
N GLY A 5 -11.45 0.70 9.70
CA GLY A 5 -10.10 0.78 9.16
C GLY A 5 -9.93 2.00 8.25
N LEU A 6 -8.78 2.68 8.36
CA LEU A 6 -8.37 3.70 7.41
C LEU A 6 -7.88 3.00 6.13
N ARG A 7 -8.35 3.49 4.98
CA ARG A 7 -7.88 3.06 3.66
C ARG A 7 -7.20 4.23 2.99
N ASP A 8 -5.89 4.19 2.94
CA ASP A 8 -5.09 5.22 2.29
C ASP A 8 -4.98 4.89 0.81
N VAL A 9 -5.56 5.76 -0.02
CA VAL A 9 -5.59 5.61 -1.47
C VAL A 9 -4.61 6.60 -2.08
N THR A 10 -3.60 6.12 -2.78
CA THR A 10 -2.53 6.97 -3.31
C THR A 10 -2.28 6.73 -4.80
N SER A 11 -2.13 7.83 -5.54
CA SER A 11 -1.59 7.89 -6.90
C SER A 11 -0.66 9.10 -7.01
N LEU A 12 0.30 9.06 -7.95
CA LEU A 12 1.18 10.18 -8.26
C LEU A 12 0.82 10.75 -9.63
N THR A 13 0.81 12.07 -9.75
CA THR A 13 0.55 12.78 -11.02
C THR A 13 1.71 13.71 -11.35
N ASP A 14 1.96 13.93 -12.64
CA ASP A 14 2.84 15.02 -13.08
C ASP A 14 2.15 16.39 -12.98
N GLU A 15 2.87 17.46 -13.35
CA GLU A 15 2.35 18.83 -13.36
C GLU A 15 1.21 19.03 -14.37
N GLN A 16 1.09 18.15 -15.36
CA GLN A 16 0.03 18.15 -16.38
C GLN A 16 -1.20 17.35 -15.93
N GLY A 17 -1.16 16.70 -14.77
CA GLY A 17 -2.24 15.88 -14.23
C GLY A 17 -2.27 14.43 -14.76
N THR A 18 -1.25 13.99 -15.48
CA THR A 18 -1.12 12.61 -15.96
C THR A 18 -0.81 11.69 -14.79
N ASN A 19 -1.59 10.62 -14.62
CA ASN A 19 -1.34 9.63 -13.57
C ASN A 19 -0.11 8.77 -13.91
N LEU A 20 0.95 8.92 -13.11
CA LEU A 20 2.23 8.24 -13.27
C LEU A 20 2.23 6.80 -12.79
N PHE A 21 1.14 6.32 -12.18
CA PHE A 21 0.97 4.90 -11.84
C PHE A 21 0.43 4.07 -12.99
N ALA A 22 -0.10 4.71 -14.04
CA ALA A 22 -0.63 4.02 -15.20
C ALA A 22 0.42 3.89 -16.30
N ASP A 23 0.40 2.74 -16.97
CA ASP A 23 1.15 2.50 -18.19
C ASP A 23 0.30 1.63 -19.11
N SER A 24 -0.16 2.20 -20.23
CA SER A 24 -1.01 1.49 -21.20
C SER A 24 -0.26 0.45 -22.02
N THR A 25 1.08 0.46 -21.97
CA THR A 25 1.93 -0.52 -22.68
C THR A 25 2.23 -1.75 -21.85
N ALA A 26 2.02 -1.69 -20.53
CA ALA A 26 2.18 -2.81 -19.62
C ALA A 26 0.94 -3.72 -19.62
N ASP A 27 1.14 -5.05 -19.61
CA ASP A 27 0.06 -6.04 -19.60
C ASP A 27 -0.93 -5.87 -18.42
N ASP A 28 -0.41 -5.46 -17.27
CA ASP A 28 -1.20 -5.20 -16.06
C ASP A 28 -1.64 -3.75 -15.93
N GLY A 29 -1.35 -2.89 -16.91
CA GLY A 29 -1.73 -1.48 -16.95
C GLY A 29 -1.02 -0.58 -15.94
N LEU A 30 0.07 -1.07 -15.31
CA LEU A 30 0.78 -0.39 -14.23
C LEU A 30 2.21 -0.04 -14.59
N ALA A 31 2.55 1.22 -14.36
CA ALA A 31 3.90 1.72 -14.55
C ALA A 31 4.90 1.03 -13.60
N PRO A 32 6.17 0.86 -14.01
CA PRO A 32 7.24 0.44 -13.12
C PRO A 32 7.35 1.31 -11.85
N LEU A 33 7.00 2.59 -11.96
CA LEU A 33 6.96 3.53 -10.85
C LEU A 33 5.95 3.13 -9.76
N ALA A 34 4.74 2.69 -10.13
CA ALA A 34 3.74 2.19 -9.17
C ALA A 34 4.23 0.93 -8.44
N LYS A 35 4.91 0.04 -9.18
CA LYS A 35 5.47 -1.21 -8.62
C LYS A 35 6.60 -0.92 -7.63
N SER A 36 7.43 0.08 -7.92
CA SER A 36 8.52 0.54 -7.05
C SER A 36 7.98 1.23 -5.79
N PHE A 37 6.97 2.08 -5.93
CA PHE A 37 6.24 2.67 -4.82
C PHE A 37 5.68 1.60 -3.88
N LEU A 38 4.97 0.61 -4.44
CA LEU A 38 4.41 -0.50 -3.68
C LEU A 38 5.50 -1.34 -2.98
N ALA A 39 6.65 -1.55 -3.63
CA ALA A 39 7.77 -2.26 -3.01
C ALA A 39 8.30 -1.53 -1.77
N GLY A 40 8.45 -0.20 -1.84
CA GLY A 40 8.84 0.62 -0.68
C GLY A 40 7.83 0.55 0.46
N VAL A 41 6.53 0.66 0.14
CA VAL A 41 5.45 0.51 1.15
C VAL A 41 5.51 -0.84 1.86
N LEU A 42 5.73 -1.93 1.14
CA LEU A 42 5.80 -3.28 1.72
C LEU A 42 7.08 -3.51 2.54
N GLU A 43 8.18 -2.87 2.15
CA GLU A 43 9.44 -2.93 2.89
C GLU A 43 9.31 -2.22 4.24
N HIS A 44 8.71 -1.02 4.24
CA HIS A 44 8.48 -0.22 5.44
C HIS A 44 7.22 -0.58 6.21
N ALA A 45 6.44 -1.59 5.77
CA ALA A 45 5.19 -1.98 6.41
C ALA A 45 5.31 -2.16 7.94
N PRO A 46 6.35 -2.80 8.51
CA PRO A 46 6.52 -2.88 9.96
C PRO A 46 6.65 -1.52 10.66
N ALA A 47 7.40 -0.58 10.06
CA ALA A 47 7.57 0.77 10.61
C ALA A 47 6.28 1.60 10.46
N LEU A 48 5.58 1.45 9.32
CA LEU A 48 4.29 2.08 9.07
C LEU A 48 3.23 1.68 10.12
N MET A 49 3.33 0.48 10.72
CA MET A 49 2.40 0.08 11.79
C MET A 49 2.38 1.06 12.96
N ALA A 50 3.53 1.61 13.36
CA ALA A 50 3.61 2.53 14.49
C ALA A 50 2.88 3.86 14.20
N VAL A 51 2.91 4.31 12.94
CA VAL A 51 2.30 5.58 12.53
C VAL A 51 0.83 5.41 12.19
N LEU A 52 0.48 4.33 11.48
CA LEU A 52 -0.88 4.06 10.99
C LEU A 52 -1.78 3.39 12.04
N ASN A 53 -1.22 2.85 13.13
CA ASN A 53 -1.93 2.22 14.23
C ASN A 53 -1.39 2.72 15.59
N PRO A 54 -1.58 4.01 15.93
CA PRO A 54 -0.86 4.62 17.06
C PRO A 54 -1.38 4.24 18.45
N THR A 55 -2.48 3.48 18.54
CA THR A 55 -3.12 3.12 19.82
C THR A 55 -3.04 1.64 20.11
N VAL A 56 -3.04 1.27 21.39
CA VAL A 56 -3.14 -0.14 21.83
C VAL A 56 -4.39 -0.82 21.25
N ASN A 57 -5.49 -0.07 21.09
CA ASN A 57 -6.74 -0.62 20.55
C ASN A 57 -6.61 -1.02 19.07
N ALA A 58 -5.79 -0.31 18.29
CA ALA A 58 -5.55 -0.63 16.89
C ALA A 58 -4.88 -2.02 16.72
N PHE A 59 -4.04 -2.44 17.68
CA PHE A 59 -3.45 -3.79 17.65
C PHE A 59 -4.43 -4.90 18.04
N LYS A 60 -5.44 -4.60 18.88
CA LYS A 60 -6.52 -5.57 19.16
C LYS A 60 -7.33 -5.90 17.89
N ARG A 61 -7.54 -4.90 17.02
CA ARG A 61 -8.15 -5.10 15.70
C ARG A 61 -7.33 -6.03 14.81
N LEU A 62 -6.01 -6.00 14.92
CA LEU A 62 -5.12 -6.86 14.12
C LEU A 62 -5.03 -8.29 14.69
N ALA A 63 -5.14 -8.43 16.02
CA ALA A 63 -5.07 -9.71 16.70
C ALA A 63 -6.39 -10.51 16.65
N ASP A 64 -7.52 -9.88 16.31
CA ASP A 64 -8.82 -10.56 16.19
C ASP A 64 -8.85 -11.45 14.93
N PRO A 65 -9.02 -12.79 15.08
CA PRO A 65 -9.13 -13.70 13.94
C PRO A 65 -10.33 -13.42 13.02
N GLY A 66 -11.36 -12.73 13.51
CA GLY A 66 -12.52 -12.29 12.73
C GLY A 66 -12.29 -10.96 12.00
N SER A 67 -11.13 -10.34 12.18
CA SER A 67 -10.79 -9.08 11.54
C SER A 67 -10.45 -9.29 10.07
N LEU A 68 -10.98 -8.42 9.22
CA LEU A 68 -10.63 -8.36 7.78
C LEU A 68 -9.33 -7.57 7.53
N ALA A 69 -8.54 -7.33 8.58
CA ALA A 69 -7.29 -6.60 8.52
C ALA A 69 -6.12 -7.55 8.25
N SER A 70 -5.22 -7.18 7.34
CA SER A 70 -4.00 -7.96 7.12
C SER A 70 -2.99 -7.74 8.24
N VAL A 71 -2.43 -8.82 8.76
CA VAL A 71 -1.28 -8.84 9.68
C VAL A 71 0.04 -9.17 8.97
N THR A 72 -0.01 -9.36 7.64
CA THR A 72 1.16 -9.72 6.83
C THR A 72 1.45 -8.62 5.80
N ALA A 73 2.73 -8.33 5.58
CA ALA A 73 3.15 -7.40 4.53
C ALA A 73 3.04 -8.08 3.15
N ASN A 74 1.84 -8.07 2.58
CA ASN A 74 1.48 -8.68 1.31
C ASN A 74 0.68 -7.71 0.41
N TRP A 75 0.61 -8.03 -0.88
CA TRP A 75 -0.17 -7.24 -1.83
C TRP A 75 -0.88 -8.14 -2.84
N GLY A 76 -1.94 -7.62 -3.48
CA GLY A 76 -2.64 -8.35 -4.54
C GLY A 76 -3.50 -7.45 -5.43
N TYR A 77 -3.83 -7.98 -6.62
CA TYR A 77 -4.82 -7.38 -7.52
C TYR A 77 -6.21 -7.61 -6.99
N ASP A 78 -6.98 -6.54 -6.82
CA ASP A 78 -8.33 -6.55 -6.25
C ASP A 78 -8.51 -7.30 -4.91
N ASN A 79 -7.41 -7.69 -4.25
CA ASN A 79 -7.44 -8.52 -3.06
C ASN A 79 -7.72 -7.66 -1.82
N ARG A 80 -8.95 -7.75 -1.30
CA ARG A 80 -9.39 -6.99 -0.12
C ARG A 80 -8.81 -7.49 1.22
N LEU A 81 -8.14 -8.64 1.22
CA LEU A 81 -7.50 -9.21 2.40
C LEU A 81 -6.00 -8.90 2.45
N ALA A 82 -5.44 -8.33 1.39
CA ALA A 82 -4.04 -7.92 1.35
C ALA A 82 -3.81 -6.60 2.12
N SER A 83 -2.59 -6.40 2.62
CA SER A 83 -2.16 -5.18 3.30
C SER A 83 -2.08 -3.98 2.35
N ALA A 84 -1.71 -4.25 1.10
CA ALA A 84 -1.79 -3.31 -0.02
C ALA A 84 -2.59 -3.93 -1.17
N ARG A 85 -3.55 -3.20 -1.72
CA ARG A 85 -4.40 -3.64 -2.83
C ARG A 85 -4.15 -2.76 -4.03
N ILE A 86 -4.08 -3.37 -5.20
CA ILE A 86 -4.17 -2.65 -6.47
C ILE A 86 -5.59 -2.86 -7.02
N PRO A 87 -6.45 -1.82 -7.03
CA PRO A 87 -7.79 -1.91 -7.60
C PRO A 87 -7.77 -2.24 -9.11
N PRO A 88 -8.87 -2.72 -9.70
CA PRO A 88 -8.93 -3.06 -11.13
C PRO A 88 -8.84 -1.83 -12.06
N GLU A 89 -9.09 -0.62 -11.56
CA GLU A 89 -9.06 0.60 -12.35
C GLU A 89 -7.66 0.89 -12.91
N ARG A 90 -7.62 1.45 -14.13
CA ARG A 90 -6.39 1.76 -14.90
C ARG A 90 -6.44 3.17 -15.47
N GLY A 91 -5.34 3.60 -16.08
CA GLY A 91 -5.22 4.95 -16.61
C GLY A 91 -5.35 5.99 -15.48
N PRO A 92 -6.21 7.01 -15.62
CA PRO A 92 -6.41 8.02 -14.58
C PRO A 92 -6.79 7.44 -13.21
N GLY A 93 -7.44 6.27 -13.16
CA GLY A 93 -7.87 5.61 -11.92
C GLY A 93 -6.85 4.67 -11.26
N ALA A 94 -5.67 4.47 -11.86
CA ALA A 94 -4.63 3.59 -11.32
C ALA A 94 -4.10 4.11 -9.97
N ARG A 95 -4.10 3.26 -8.95
CA ARG A 95 -3.75 3.65 -7.57
C ARG A 95 -3.31 2.46 -6.73
N VAL A 96 -2.64 2.75 -5.61
CA VAL A 96 -2.33 1.78 -4.56
C VAL A 96 -3.21 2.09 -3.35
N GLU A 97 -3.87 1.07 -2.80
CA GLU A 97 -4.67 1.15 -1.57
C GLU A 97 -3.94 0.46 -0.41
N VAL A 98 -3.49 1.21 0.58
CA VAL A 98 -2.95 0.66 1.84
C VAL A 98 -4.04 0.51 2.87
N ARG A 99 -4.15 -0.68 3.44
CA ARG A 99 -5.32 -1.14 4.22
C ARG A 99 -5.02 -1.49 5.66
N ILE A 100 -3.79 -1.23 6.11
CA ILE A 100 -3.33 -1.56 7.46
C ILE A 100 -3.67 -0.47 8.48
N GLY A 101 -4.07 0.73 8.05
CA GLY A 101 -4.34 1.86 8.95
C GLY A 101 -5.63 1.74 9.75
N ASP A 102 -5.65 2.42 10.89
CA ASP A 102 -6.81 2.55 11.78
C ASP A 102 -7.27 4.01 11.84
N GLY A 103 -8.56 4.23 12.10
CA GLY A 103 -9.14 5.58 12.18
C GLY A 103 -8.56 6.48 13.28
N ALA A 104 -7.79 5.94 14.23
CA ALA A 104 -7.09 6.73 15.23
C ALA A 104 -5.76 7.35 14.73
N ALA A 105 -5.31 7.02 13.52
CA ALA A 105 -4.10 7.61 12.94
C ALA A 105 -4.29 9.12 12.68
N ASN A 106 -3.24 9.90 12.95
CA ASN A 106 -3.21 11.29 12.51
C ASN A 106 -3.06 11.30 10.97
N PRO A 107 -4.03 11.84 10.21
CA PRO A 107 -4.04 11.74 8.75
C PRO A 107 -2.83 12.41 8.10
N TYR A 108 -2.29 13.48 8.68
CA TYR A 108 -1.10 14.14 8.17
C TYR A 108 0.14 13.24 8.28
N MET A 109 0.29 12.58 9.43
CA MET A 109 1.39 11.63 9.65
C MET A 109 1.21 10.36 8.82
N ALA A 110 -0.02 9.89 8.65
CA ALA A 110 -0.33 8.73 7.82
C ALA A 110 0.09 8.96 6.37
N ILE A 111 -0.34 10.09 5.78
CA ILE A 111 0.02 10.48 4.41
C ILE A 111 1.53 10.68 4.28
N ALA A 112 2.15 11.41 5.22
CA ALA A 112 3.58 11.68 5.17
C ALA A 112 4.42 10.40 5.27
N ALA A 113 4.08 9.49 6.17
CA ALA A 113 4.80 8.23 6.34
C ALA A 113 4.62 7.31 5.13
N LEU A 114 3.40 7.22 4.59
CA LEU A 114 3.11 6.43 3.39
C LEU A 114 3.87 6.96 2.18
N LEU A 115 3.87 8.28 1.99
CA LEU A 115 4.59 8.93 0.90
C LEU A 115 6.11 8.73 1.04
N ALA A 116 6.66 8.88 2.24
CA ALA A 116 8.08 8.64 2.49
C ALA A 116 8.47 7.19 2.17
N ALA A 117 7.69 6.21 2.63
CA ALA A 117 7.93 4.80 2.34
C ALA A 117 7.88 4.48 0.84
N GLY A 118 6.90 5.05 0.13
CA GLY A 118 6.77 4.83 -1.31
C GLY A 118 7.85 5.55 -2.13
N LEU A 119 8.23 6.77 -1.75
CA LEU A 119 9.32 7.50 -2.39
C LEU A 119 10.66 6.81 -2.20
N ASP A 120 10.94 6.28 -1.00
CA ASP A 120 12.13 5.47 -0.75
C ASP A 120 12.19 4.24 -1.68
N GLY A 121 11.04 3.61 -1.95
CA GLY A 121 10.94 2.54 -2.94
C GLY A 121 11.22 2.97 -4.39
N ILE A 122 10.92 4.22 -4.75
CA ILE A 122 11.18 4.81 -6.08
C ILE A 122 12.65 5.24 -6.22
N THR A 123 13.23 5.84 -5.18
CA THR A 123 14.59 6.39 -5.22
C THR A 123 15.67 5.38 -4.84
N GLY A 124 15.30 4.35 -4.08
CA GLY A 124 16.22 3.31 -3.61
C GLY A 124 16.73 2.40 -4.74
N PRO A 125 17.86 1.71 -4.53
CA PRO A 125 18.42 0.78 -5.51
C PRO A 125 17.39 -0.32 -5.82
N ASP A 126 17.20 -0.61 -7.12
CA ASP A 126 16.25 -1.58 -7.68
C ASP A 126 15.73 -2.61 -6.66
N THR A 127 14.64 -2.26 -5.97
CA THR A 127 13.99 -3.11 -4.97
C THR A 127 13.30 -4.33 -5.62
N SER A 128 13.50 -4.53 -6.92
CA SER A 128 13.21 -5.75 -7.68
C SER A 128 13.77 -7.02 -7.00
N ALA A 129 14.84 -6.92 -6.20
CA ALA A 129 15.37 -8.02 -5.38
C ALA A 129 14.52 -8.31 -4.11
N ALA A 130 14.02 -7.28 -3.41
CA ALA A 130 13.06 -7.44 -2.32
C ALA A 130 11.71 -7.95 -2.85
N HIS A 131 11.32 -7.48 -4.04
CA HIS A 131 10.19 -7.98 -4.80
C HIS A 131 10.32 -9.48 -5.13
N ARG A 132 11.52 -10.01 -5.44
CA ARG A 132 11.74 -11.46 -5.61
C ARG A 132 11.61 -12.27 -4.32
N ARG A 133 12.05 -11.74 -3.17
CA ARG A 133 11.91 -12.45 -1.87
C ARG A 133 10.48 -12.48 -1.37
N ARG A 134 9.67 -11.45 -1.66
CA ARG A 134 8.25 -11.33 -1.26
C ARG A 134 7.24 -11.67 -2.35
N ARG A 135 7.69 -12.08 -3.55
CA ARG A 135 6.87 -12.65 -4.65
C ARG A 135 6.11 -13.93 -4.25
N ARG A 136 6.44 -14.55 -3.12
CA ARG A 136 5.66 -15.65 -2.53
C ARG A 136 4.32 -15.20 -1.95
N CYS A 137 4.05 -13.89 -1.85
CA CYS A 137 2.83 -13.35 -1.26
C CYS A 137 1.83 -12.82 -2.30
N HIS A 138 1.98 -13.16 -3.58
CA HIS A 138 0.91 -13.02 -4.57
C HIS A 138 -0.17 -14.07 -4.25
N VAL A 139 -1.07 -13.74 -3.34
CA VAL A 139 -2.29 -14.53 -3.11
C VAL A 139 -3.25 -14.08 -4.20
N GLY A 140 -3.46 -14.98 -5.17
CA GLY A 140 -4.16 -14.75 -6.43
C GLY A 140 -5.60 -14.27 -6.31
#